data_AF-A0A7L7L2B9-F1
#
_entry.id   AF-A0A7L7L2B9-F1
#
_cell.length_a   1.000
_cell.length_b   1.000
_cell.length_c   1.000
_cell.angle_alpha   90.00
_cell.angle_beta   90.00
_cell.angle_gamma   90.00
#
_symmetry.space_group_name_H-M   'P 1'
#
loop_
_entity.id
_entity.type
_entity.pdbx_description
1 polymer ?
#
loop_
_entity_poly.entity_id
_entity_poly.type
_entity_poly.pdbx_seq_one_letter_code
_entity_poly.pdbx_strand_id
1 'polypeptide(L)'
;MSQTDLASKINLSRTSIVNIEQGRQHPSLYLLSLIANVLKIGVHDLIPNNVVPASKDEELNSVLTKAIFKTGISESSQEKLRSFTDKIINSGNES
;
A
#
# COMPACT_ATOMS: atom_id res chain seq x y z
N MET A 1 22.84 4.80 -10.48
CA MET A 1 23.61 3.89 -9.60
C MET A 1 23.32 2.47 -10.03
N SER A 2 24.32 1.61 -10.17
CA SER A 2 24.12 0.18 -10.52
C SER A 2 23.82 -0.68 -9.28
N GLN A 3 23.32 -1.90 -9.47
CA GLN A 3 23.14 -2.89 -8.39
C GLN A 3 24.47 -3.20 -7.67
N THR A 4 25.58 -3.27 -8.41
CA THR A 4 26.91 -3.49 -7.85
C THR A 4 27.36 -2.30 -7.00
N ASP A 5 27.08 -1.08 -7.45
CA ASP A 5 27.40 0.13 -6.68
C ASP A 5 26.60 0.18 -5.38
N LEU A 6 25.30 -0.13 -5.42
CA LEU A 6 24.46 -0.19 -4.22
C LEU A 6 24.97 -1.27 -3.25
N ALA A 7 25.22 -2.47 -3.77
CA ALA A 7 25.70 -3.61 -2.99
C ALA A 7 26.99 -3.28 -2.23
N SER A 8 27.97 -2.68 -2.92
CA SER A 8 29.25 -2.29 -2.30
C SER A 8 29.08 -1.24 -1.20
N LYS A 9 28.14 -0.29 -1.34
CA LYS A 9 27.88 0.75 -0.34
C LYS A 9 27.24 0.24 0.94
N ILE A 10 26.54 -0.89 0.91
CA ILE A 10 25.86 -1.48 2.07
C ILE A 10 26.38 -2.86 2.45
N ASN A 11 27.58 -3.21 1.98
CA ASN A 11 28.27 -4.47 2.25
C ASN A 11 27.41 -5.72 1.97
N LEU A 12 26.73 -5.73 0.83
CA LEU A 12 25.98 -6.87 0.32
C LEU A 12 26.59 -7.41 -0.97
N SER A 13 26.20 -8.63 -1.32
CA SER A 13 26.47 -9.15 -2.66
C SER A 13 25.49 -8.53 -3.67
N ARG A 14 25.92 -8.41 -4.94
CA ARG A 14 25.00 -8.04 -6.03
C ARG A 14 23.78 -8.97 -6.08
N THR A 15 23.99 -10.27 -5.86
CA THR A 15 22.91 -11.28 -5.84
C THR A 15 21.88 -11.00 -4.75
N SER A 16 22.30 -10.53 -3.57
CA SER A 16 21.40 -10.13 -2.48
C SER A 16 20.53 -8.96 -2.91
N ILE A 17 21.11 -7.94 -3.57
CA ILE A 17 20.34 -6.80 -4.12
C ILE A 17 19.30 -7.29 -5.14
N VAL A 18 19.71 -8.15 -6.08
CA VAL A 18 18.80 -8.75 -7.07
C VAL A 18 17.65 -9.50 -6.39
N ASN A 19 17.93 -10.28 -5.34
CA ASN A 19 16.88 -11.03 -4.64
C ASN A 19 15.94 -10.12 -3.84
N ILE A 20 16.43 -9.00 -3.30
CA ILE A 20 15.60 -7.99 -2.63
C ILE A 20 14.68 -7.29 -3.65
N GLU A 21 15.22 -6.82 -4.78
CA GLU A 21 14.43 -6.15 -5.83
C GLU A 21 13.34 -7.06 -6.43
N GLN A 22 13.61 -8.36 -6.48
CA GLN A 22 12.67 -9.36 -6.99
C GLN A 22 11.69 -9.88 -5.91
N GLY A 23 11.76 -9.34 -4.69
CA GLY A 23 10.91 -9.77 -3.57
C GLY A 23 11.17 -11.18 -3.05
N ARG A 24 12.26 -11.84 -3.46
CA ARG A 24 12.65 -13.18 -3.00
C ARG A 24 13.37 -13.16 -1.65
N GLN A 25 13.97 -12.04 -1.30
CA GLN A 25 14.62 -11.82 -0.01
C GLN A 25 13.98 -10.62 0.68
N HIS A 26 13.47 -10.83 1.90
CA HIS A 26 12.90 -9.75 2.71
C HIS A 26 14.02 -9.03 3.49
N PRO A 27 14.33 -7.77 3.18
CA PRO A 27 15.33 -7.01 3.93
C PRO A 27 14.81 -6.67 5.33
N SER A 28 15.70 -6.60 6.31
CA SER A 28 15.36 -6.05 7.63
C SER A 28 15.09 -4.54 7.53
N LEU A 29 14.39 -3.97 8.52
CA LEU A 29 14.17 -2.53 8.60
C LEU A 29 15.48 -1.72 8.64
N TYR A 30 16.50 -2.25 9.32
CA TYR A 30 17.84 -1.66 9.32
C TYR A 30 18.43 -1.60 7.91
N LEU A 31 18.31 -2.69 7.15
CA LEU A 31 18.82 -2.74 5.78
C LEU A 31 18.05 -1.79 4.84
N LEU A 32 16.72 -1.69 4.99
CA LEU A 32 15.91 -0.69 4.27
C LEU A 32 16.39 0.74 4.58
N SER A 33 16.71 1.03 5.85
CA SER A 33 17.23 2.34 6.26
C SER A 33 18.58 2.66 5.62
N LEU A 34 19.48 1.67 5.49
CA LEU A 34 20.75 1.83 4.79
C LEU A 34 20.54 2.10 3.29
N ILE A 35 19.65 1.35 2.64
CA ILE A 35 19.31 1.55 1.23
C ILE A 35 18.76 2.96 1.00
N ALA A 36 17.82 3.41 1.85
CA ALA A 36 17.24 4.74 1.76
C ALA A 36 18.30 5.85 1.91
N ASN A 37 19.23 5.69 2.86
CA ASN A 37 20.33 6.63 3.05
C ASN A 37 21.23 6.74 1.80
N VAL A 38 21.63 5.61 1.22
CA VAL A 38 22.45 5.59 0.00
C VAL A 38 21.73 6.23 -1.19
N LEU A 39 20.42 6.02 -1.29
CA LEU A 39 19.57 6.60 -2.33
C LEU A 39 19.17 8.06 -2.06
N LYS A 40 19.43 8.57 -0.85
CA LYS A 40 19.04 9.92 -0.41
C LYS A 40 17.52 10.17 -0.47
N ILE A 41 16.75 9.16 -0.08
CA ILE A 41 15.29 9.21 0.00
C ILE A 41 14.82 8.86 1.43
N GLY A 42 13.55 9.08 1.73
CA GLY A 42 12.95 8.60 2.98
C GLY A 42 12.80 7.08 2.97
N VAL A 43 12.86 6.44 4.13
CA VAL A 43 12.60 4.99 4.22
C VAL A 43 11.18 4.62 3.79
N HIS A 44 10.23 5.55 3.93
CA HIS A 44 8.85 5.39 3.47
C HIS A 44 8.75 5.29 1.94
N ASP A 45 9.68 5.90 1.19
CA ASP A 45 9.72 5.81 -0.27
C ASP A 45 10.07 4.40 -0.77
N LEU A 46 10.65 3.55 0.08
CA LEU A 46 10.95 2.14 -0.21
C LEU A 46 9.78 1.20 0.13
N ILE A 47 8.78 1.70 0.84
CA ILE A 47 7.63 0.92 1.27
C ILE A 47 6.45 1.32 0.37
N PRO A 48 5.72 0.37 -0.22
CA PRO A 48 4.55 0.72 -1.03
C PRO A 48 3.52 1.47 -0.17
N ASN A 49 3.15 2.68 -0.57
CA ASN A 49 2.13 3.51 0.12
C ASN A 49 0.72 2.89 0.09
N ASN A 50 0.55 1.87 -0.73
CA ASN A 50 -0.71 1.23 -1.07
C ASN A 50 -0.52 -0.29 -1.10
N VAL A 51 0.11 -0.86 -0.07
CA VAL A 51 -0.27 -2.22 0.34
C VAL A 51 -1.71 -2.13 0.83
N VAL A 52 -2.66 -2.08 -0.11
CA VAL A 52 -4.01 -2.54 0.16
C VAL A 52 -3.77 -4.01 0.49
N PRO A 53 -3.87 -4.46 1.76
CA PRO A 53 -4.05 -5.88 1.96
C PRO A 53 -5.21 -6.24 1.05
N ALA A 54 -5.07 -7.25 0.19
CA ALA A 54 -6.25 -7.83 -0.45
C ALA A 54 -7.31 -7.93 0.64
N SER A 55 -8.44 -7.21 0.50
CA SER A 55 -9.45 -6.87 1.54
C SER A 55 -9.23 -5.61 2.42
N LYS A 56 -9.83 -4.49 1.98
CA LYS A 56 -10.70 -3.60 2.81
C LYS A 56 -11.81 -3.01 1.95
N ASP A 57 -11.47 -2.55 0.75
CA ASP A 57 -12.47 -2.09 -0.24
C ASP A 57 -13.34 -3.24 -0.75
N GLU A 58 -12.77 -4.42 -1.01
CA GLU A 58 -13.56 -5.61 -1.39
C GLU A 58 -14.47 -6.10 -0.26
N GLU A 59 -14.03 -6.02 1.00
CA GLU A 59 -14.80 -6.48 2.16
C GLU A 59 -15.94 -5.50 2.48
N LEU A 60 -15.66 -4.19 2.50
CA LEU A 60 -16.67 -3.16 2.69
C LEU A 60 -17.70 -3.17 1.54
N ASN A 61 -17.24 -3.28 0.28
CA ASN A 61 -18.14 -3.37 -0.86
C ASN A 61 -18.99 -4.66 -0.84
N SER A 62 -18.43 -5.79 -0.38
CA SER A 62 -19.15 -7.05 -0.19
C SER A 62 -20.23 -6.96 0.89
N VAL A 63 -19.91 -6.36 2.04
CA VAL A 63 -20.87 -6.15 3.14
C VAL A 63 -21.98 -5.19 2.75
N LEU A 64 -21.63 -4.06 2.13
CA LEU A 64 -22.60 -3.07 1.66
C LEU A 64 -23.54 -3.67 0.60
N THR A 65 -22.98 -4.40 -0.37
CA THR A 65 -23.77 -5.07 -1.41
C THR A 65 -24.75 -6.07 -0.79
N LYS A 66 -24.29 -6.92 0.13
CA LYS A 66 -25.17 -7.89 0.82
C LYS A 66 -26.27 -7.20 1.64
N ALA A 67 -25.95 -6.12 2.34
CA ALA A 67 -26.92 -5.38 3.13
C ALA A 67 -27.99 -4.75 2.23
N ILE A 68 -27.59 -4.04 1.18
CA ILE A 68 -28.49 -3.36 0.23
C ILE A 68 -29.45 -4.35 -0.44
N PHE A 69 -28.94 -5.48 -0.96
CA PHE A 69 -29.75 -6.51 -1.60
C PHE A 69 -30.73 -7.19 -0.64
N LYS A 70 -30.35 -7.39 0.64
CA LYS A 70 -31.22 -8.02 1.65
C LYS A 70 -32.37 -7.11 2.07
N THR A 71 -32.17 -5.80 2.03
CA THR A 71 -33.14 -4.80 2.54
C THR A 71 -34.11 -4.26 1.49
N GLY A 72 -33.97 -4.63 0.21
CA GLY A 72 -34.87 -4.17 -0.86
C GLY A 72 -34.87 -2.65 -1.04
N ILE A 73 -33.71 -2.01 -0.82
CA ILE A 73 -33.58 -0.55 -0.81
C ILE A 73 -33.69 0.01 -2.24
N SER A 74 -34.50 1.06 -2.41
CA SER A 74 -34.67 1.79 -3.67
C SER A 74 -33.38 2.42 -4.17
N GLU A 75 -33.23 2.59 -5.49
CA GLU A 75 -32.06 3.24 -6.12
C GLU A 75 -31.76 4.61 -5.50
N SER A 76 -32.78 5.42 -5.25
CA SER A 76 -32.66 6.74 -4.62
C SER A 76 -32.06 6.71 -3.21
N SER A 77 -32.26 5.61 -2.47
CA SER A 77 -31.71 5.43 -1.14
C SER A 77 -30.27 4.88 -1.20
N GLN A 78 -29.94 4.10 -2.24
CA GLN A 78 -28.58 3.67 -2.52
C GLN A 78 -27.68 4.86 -2.90
N GLU A 79 -28.17 5.79 -3.72
CA GLU A 79 -27.44 7.02 -4.09
C GLU A 79 -27.13 7.89 -2.86
N LYS A 80 -28.09 8.05 -1.95
CA LYS A 80 -27.88 8.80 -0.70
C LYS A 80 -26.79 8.17 0.15
N LEU A 81 -26.80 6.85 0.31
CA LEU A 81 -25.78 6.13 1.07
C LEU A 81 -24.38 6.30 0.45
N ARG A 82 -24.27 6.17 -0.88
CA ARG A 82 -23.01 6.41 -1.61
C ARG A 82 -22.49 7.84 -1.38
N SER A 83 -23.37 8.83 -1.53
CA SER A 83 -22.99 10.24 -1.32
C SER A 83 -22.52 10.53 0.12
N PHE A 84 -23.05 9.80 1.10
CA PHE A 84 -22.65 9.93 2.50
C PHE A 84 -21.30 9.27 2.76
N THR A 85 -21.07 8.06 2.22
CA THR A 85 -19.79 7.37 2.35
C THR A 85 -18.65 8.16 1.68
N ASP A 86 -18.90 8.72 0.50
CA ASP A 86 -17.91 9.51 -0.23
C ASP A 86 -17.52 10.79 0.54
N LYS A 87 -18.48 11.42 1.22
CA LYS A 87 -18.20 12.57 2.08
C LYS A 87 -17.31 12.21 3.27
N ILE A 88 -17.57 11.08 3.92
CA ILE A 88 -16.76 10.65 5.08
C ILE A 88 -15.33 10.33 4.65
N ILE A 89 -15.15 9.57 3.56
CA ILE A 89 -13.83 9.20 3.04
C ILE A 89 -13.02 10.45 2.67
N ASN A 90 -13.64 11.41 1.96
CA ASN A 90 -12.93 12.62 1.54
C ASN A 90 -12.66 13.59 2.71
N SER A 91 -13.55 13.66 3.71
CA SER A 91 -13.31 14.50 4.90
C SER A 91 -12.17 14.00 5.79
N GLY A 92 -11.85 12.71 5.75
CA GLY A 92 -10.74 12.12 6.50
C GLY A 92 -9.36 12.34 5.87
N ASN A 93 -9.29 12.79 4.60
CA ASN A 93 -8.03 13.02 3.87
C ASN A 93 -7.56 14.49 3.90
N GLU A 94 -8.29 15.39 4.56
CA GLU A 94 -7.94 16.82 4.71
C GLU A 94 -7.46 17.19 6.13
N SER A 95 -7.15 16.20 6.99
CA SER A 95 -6.69 16.42 8.39
C SER A 95 -5.29 15.88 8.65
#